data_AF-A0A317M5I3-F1
#
_entry.id   AF-A0A317M5I3-F1
#
_cell.length_a   1.000
_cell.length_b   1.000
_cell.length_c   1.000
_cell.angle_alpha   90.00
_cell.angle_beta   90.00
_cell.angle_gamma   90.00
#
_symmetry.space_group_name_H-M   'P 1'
#
loop_
_entity.id
_entity.type
_entity.pdbx_description
1 polymer ?
#
loop_
_entity_poly.entity_id
_entity_poly.type
_entity_poly.pdbx_seq_one_letter_code
_entity_poly.pdbx_strand_id
1 'polypeptide(L)'
;MHLRLRHCLLLLISLPTFAQKVEDNLHFTSSKQQKIAVYKGTIIVNGNKTFKFATDDIVYKSKRNRLVEDGGNVFLFLEVNRSPAKNILYVFGINNSVADSLMTAVASDIKDFDHDEILEFGGSELTQAYPSADSMYYVASKFYEFKKGRIVPDEAYTEKIDRKVNGVYIPNATSNTVIRKPKGRP
;
A
#
# COMPACT_ATOMS: atom_id res chain seq x y z
N MET A 1 37.94 55.35 15.18
CA MET A 1 37.44 54.52 14.05
C MET A 1 37.57 53.08 14.47
N HIS A 2 36.47 52.36 14.75
CA HIS A 2 36.32 50.89 14.79
C HIS A 2 35.03 50.61 15.55
N LEU A 3 34.03 50.04 14.86
CA LEU A 3 32.74 49.48 15.33
C LEU A 3 31.56 49.90 14.42
N ARG A 4 31.71 49.75 13.10
CA ARG A 4 30.59 49.80 12.14
C ARG A 4 30.58 48.57 11.23
N LEU A 5 30.80 47.39 11.78
CA LEU A 5 30.79 46.14 11.00
C LEU A 5 30.23 44.93 11.77
N ARG A 6 29.29 45.13 12.69
CA ARG A 6 28.67 44.04 13.47
C ARG A 6 27.18 43.79 13.17
N HIS A 7 26.54 44.61 12.35
CA HIS A 7 25.08 44.52 12.14
C HIS A 7 24.65 43.96 10.77
N CYS A 8 25.59 43.66 9.86
CA CYS A 8 25.25 43.06 8.57
C CYS A 8 25.30 41.52 8.53
N LEU A 9 25.77 40.86 9.60
CA LEU A 9 25.94 39.39 9.62
C LEU A 9 24.71 38.61 10.12
N LEU A 10 23.61 39.29 10.45
CA LEU A 10 22.37 38.66 10.96
C LEU A 10 21.23 38.59 9.94
N LEU A 11 21.46 39.00 8.69
CA LEU A 11 20.46 38.99 7.62
C LEU A 11 20.51 37.73 6.71
N LEU A 12 21.35 36.74 7.02
CA LEU A 12 21.57 35.56 6.18
C LEU A 12 20.86 34.27 6.66
N ILE A 13 19.99 34.32 7.68
CA ILE A 13 19.33 33.10 8.21
C ILE A 13 17.81 33.07 7.97
N SER A 14 17.26 33.99 7.19
CA SER A 14 15.91 33.84 6.64
C SER A 14 15.97 33.22 5.25
N LEU A 15 16.46 31.98 5.15
CA LEU A 15 16.12 31.18 3.98
C LEU A 15 14.59 31.07 3.97
N PRO A 16 13.89 31.45 2.89
CA PRO A 16 12.48 31.12 2.78
C PRO A 16 12.41 29.62 2.96
N THR A 17 11.72 29.18 4.00
CA THR A 17 11.31 27.79 4.13
C THR A 17 10.44 27.58 2.90
N PHE A 18 11.01 27.00 1.84
CA PHE A 18 10.24 26.55 0.70
C PHE A 18 9.23 25.59 1.30
N ALA A 19 8.00 26.06 1.47
CA ALA A 19 6.90 25.25 1.93
C ALA A 19 6.84 24.09 0.94
N GLN A 20 7.30 22.91 1.37
CA GLN A 20 7.25 21.72 0.55
C GLN A 20 5.79 21.54 0.19
N LYS A 21 5.44 21.80 -1.07
CA LYS A 21 4.09 21.62 -1.56
C LYS A 21 3.69 20.19 -1.18
N VAL A 22 2.64 20.07 -0.38
CA VAL A 22 2.13 18.75 -0.01
C VAL A 22 1.81 18.03 -1.30
N GLU A 23 2.42 16.87 -1.49
CA GLU A 23 2.18 16.03 -2.65
C GLU A 23 0.77 15.47 -2.50
N ASP A 24 -0.16 16.06 -3.24
CA ASP A 24 -1.61 15.77 -3.21
C ASP A 24 -2.11 15.26 -4.56
N ASN A 25 -1.17 14.87 -5.43
CA ASN A 25 -1.45 14.38 -6.75
C ASN A 25 -0.55 13.21 -7.17
N LEU A 26 -1.11 12.33 -7.98
CA LEU A 26 -0.39 11.28 -8.70
C LEU A 26 -0.75 11.37 -10.17
N HIS A 27 0.21 11.06 -11.03
CA HIS A 27 0.00 10.98 -12.48
C HIS A 27 0.66 9.72 -13.00
N PHE A 28 -0.10 8.98 -13.81
CA PHE A 28 0.34 7.76 -14.46
C PHE A 28 -0.11 7.77 -15.91
N THR A 29 0.62 7.04 -16.75
CA THR A 29 0.23 6.77 -18.12
C THR A 29 0.39 5.27 -18.36
N SER A 30 -0.69 4.60 -18.75
CA SER A 30 -0.64 3.16 -19.06
C SER A 30 -0.01 2.90 -20.44
N SER A 31 0.36 1.66 -20.72
CA SER A 31 0.81 1.24 -22.07
C SER A 31 -0.21 1.54 -23.16
N LYS A 32 -1.50 1.58 -22.79
CA LYS A 32 -2.63 1.95 -23.65
C LYS A 32 -2.82 3.46 -23.81
N GLN A 33 -1.85 4.27 -23.37
CA GLN A 33 -1.89 5.74 -23.41
C GLN A 33 -3.07 6.36 -22.63
N GLN A 34 -3.64 5.63 -21.66
CA GLN A 34 -4.63 6.19 -20.76
C GLN A 34 -3.93 7.08 -19.75
N LYS A 35 -4.36 8.33 -19.62
CA LYS A 35 -3.84 9.28 -18.64
C LYS A 35 -4.63 9.13 -17.35
N ILE A 36 -4.00 8.63 -16.31
CA ILE A 36 -4.62 8.45 -14.99
C ILE A 36 -4.03 9.47 -14.03
N ALA A 37 -4.89 10.26 -13.41
CA ALA A 37 -4.50 11.17 -12.35
C ALA A 37 -5.29 10.87 -11.09
N VAL A 38 -4.64 10.95 -9.93
CA VAL A 38 -5.30 10.92 -8.63
C VAL A 38 -5.08 12.27 -7.99
N TYR A 39 -6.15 12.98 -7.68
CA TYR A 39 -6.08 14.31 -7.08
C TYR A 39 -7.10 14.45 -5.97
N LYS A 40 -6.62 14.74 -4.77
CA LYS A 40 -7.46 14.93 -3.58
C LYS A 40 -8.49 13.82 -3.38
N GLY A 41 -8.08 12.56 -3.46
CA GLY A 41 -8.96 11.40 -3.34
C GLY A 41 -9.88 11.16 -4.54
N THR A 42 -9.64 11.79 -5.67
CA THR A 42 -10.44 11.62 -6.90
C THR A 42 -9.61 10.94 -7.97
N ILE A 43 -10.08 9.83 -8.52
CA ILE A 43 -9.46 9.16 -9.67
C ILE A 43 -10.06 9.74 -10.95
N ILE A 44 -9.17 10.21 -11.81
CA ILE A 44 -9.48 10.84 -13.09
C ILE A 44 -8.80 10.01 -14.18
N VAL A 45 -9.56 9.54 -15.15
CA VAL A 45 -9.03 8.76 -16.28
C VAL A 45 -9.39 9.47 -17.58
N ASN A 46 -8.40 9.84 -18.38
CA ASN A 46 -8.56 10.61 -19.62
C ASN A 46 -9.40 11.89 -19.45
N GLY A 47 -9.30 12.54 -18.29
CA GLY A 47 -10.06 13.75 -17.94
C GLY A 47 -11.43 13.49 -17.30
N ASN A 48 -11.92 12.25 -17.31
CA ASN A 48 -13.19 11.88 -16.68
C ASN A 48 -12.98 11.57 -15.20
N LYS A 49 -13.77 12.17 -14.31
CA LYS A 49 -13.82 11.78 -12.89
C LYS A 49 -14.60 10.46 -12.79
N THR A 50 -13.96 9.43 -12.26
CA THR A 50 -14.49 8.05 -12.32
C THR A 50 -14.72 7.45 -10.95
N PHE A 51 -13.91 7.86 -9.96
CA PHE A 51 -14.05 7.41 -8.58
C PHE A 51 -13.69 8.54 -7.62
N LYS A 52 -14.40 8.63 -6.49
CA LYS A 52 -14.13 9.59 -5.43
C LYS A 52 -14.18 8.87 -4.09
N PHE A 53 -13.06 8.88 -3.37
CA PHE A 53 -13.03 8.43 -1.98
C PHE A 53 -13.87 9.37 -1.10
N ALA A 54 -14.50 8.81 -0.07
CA ALA A 54 -15.25 9.58 0.92
C ALA A 54 -14.34 10.56 1.68
N THR A 55 -13.12 10.12 2.00
CA THR A 55 -12.05 10.89 2.63
C THR A 55 -10.75 10.73 1.83
N ASP A 56 -9.89 11.77 1.84
CA ASP A 56 -8.60 11.72 1.16
C ASP A 56 -7.48 11.28 2.12
N ASP A 57 -7.48 9.97 2.42
CA ASP A 57 -6.47 9.34 3.28
C ASP A 57 -5.36 8.65 2.46
N ILE A 58 -5.21 9.03 1.19
CA ILE A 58 -4.21 8.45 0.28
C ILE A 58 -2.81 8.86 0.75
N VAL A 59 -1.92 7.88 0.86
CA VAL A 59 -0.50 8.09 1.16
C VAL A 59 0.22 8.40 -0.14
N TYR A 60 0.07 9.63 -0.68
CA TYR A 60 0.58 10.02 -2.00
C TYR A 60 2.06 9.70 -2.23
N LYS A 61 2.89 9.86 -1.20
CA LYS A 61 4.34 9.56 -1.27
C LYS A 61 4.68 8.07 -1.32
N SER A 62 3.70 7.18 -1.22
CA SER A 62 3.97 5.74 -1.22
C SER A 62 4.46 5.27 -2.58
N LYS A 63 5.56 4.52 -2.57
CA LYS A 63 6.08 3.79 -3.75
C LYS A 63 5.15 2.67 -4.21
N ARG A 64 4.16 2.29 -3.40
CA ARG A 64 3.14 1.29 -3.74
C ARG A 64 2.03 1.88 -4.59
N ASN A 65 1.94 3.21 -4.66
CA ASN A 65 1.07 3.89 -5.62
C ASN A 65 1.66 3.71 -7.02
N ARG A 66 1.09 2.81 -7.81
CA ARG A 66 1.61 2.51 -9.15
C ARG A 66 0.58 1.87 -10.04
N LEU A 67 0.86 1.87 -11.34
CA LEU A 67 0.20 0.97 -12.28
C LEU A 67 0.93 -0.37 -12.31
N VAL A 68 0.16 -1.44 -12.37
CA VAL A 68 0.61 -2.77 -12.77
C VAL A 68 -0.19 -3.18 -13.99
N GLU A 69 0.48 -3.73 -14.99
CA GLU A 69 -0.16 -4.18 -16.21
C GLU A 69 0.13 -5.65 -16.42
N ASP A 70 -0.93 -6.44 -16.64
CA ASP A 70 -0.83 -7.87 -16.90
C ASP A 70 -1.93 -8.31 -17.86
N GLY A 71 -1.59 -9.17 -18.83
CA GLY A 71 -2.53 -9.66 -19.84
C GLY A 71 -3.28 -8.55 -20.61
N GLY A 72 -2.66 -7.36 -20.75
CA GLY A 72 -3.28 -6.17 -21.35
C GLY A 72 -4.29 -5.45 -20.45
N ASN A 73 -4.51 -5.89 -19.21
CA ASN A 73 -5.30 -5.17 -18.21
C ASN A 73 -4.41 -4.20 -17.42
N VAL A 74 -4.99 -3.10 -16.98
CA VAL A 74 -4.29 -2.05 -16.22
C VAL A 74 -4.89 -1.99 -14.82
N PHE A 75 -4.04 -2.12 -13.81
CA PHE A 75 -4.42 -2.09 -12.40
C PHE A 75 -3.75 -0.90 -11.72
N LEU A 76 -4.56 -0.01 -11.14
CA LEU A 76 -4.07 1.09 -10.32
C LEU A 76 -4.08 0.68 -8.84
N PHE A 77 -2.91 0.75 -8.21
CA PHE A 77 -2.74 0.54 -6.78
C PHE A 77 -2.64 1.88 -6.08
N LEU A 78 -3.37 2.04 -4.97
CA LEU A 78 -3.30 3.21 -4.10
C LEU A 78 -3.22 2.76 -2.64
N GLU A 79 -2.15 3.18 -1.95
CA GLU A 79 -2.02 3.00 -0.51
C GLU A 79 -2.82 4.05 0.23
N VAL A 80 -3.69 3.60 1.13
CA VAL A 80 -4.57 4.43 1.95
C VAL A 80 -4.27 4.17 3.42
N ASN A 81 -4.14 5.25 4.18
CA ASN A 81 -3.91 5.20 5.62
C ASN A 81 -5.16 4.67 6.34
N ARG A 82 -4.96 3.75 7.27
CA ARG A 82 -6.04 3.17 8.09
C ARG A 82 -5.66 3.08 9.57
N SER A 83 -4.79 3.98 10.03
CA SER A 83 -4.35 4.07 11.43
C SER A 83 -5.54 3.99 12.40
N PRO A 84 -5.46 3.19 13.48
CA PRO A 84 -4.25 2.52 14.00
C PRO A 84 -3.92 1.17 13.34
N ALA A 85 -4.75 0.67 12.43
CA ALA A 85 -4.49 -0.58 11.73
C ALA A 85 -3.48 -0.38 10.58
N LYS A 86 -2.99 -1.47 9.97
CA LYS A 86 -2.11 -1.33 8.81
C LYS A 86 -2.83 -0.59 7.68
N ASN A 87 -2.06 0.17 6.91
CA ASN A 87 -2.52 0.76 5.66
C ASN A 87 -3.06 -0.34 4.74
N ILE A 88 -3.94 0.06 3.83
CA ILE A 88 -4.54 -0.84 2.85
C ILE A 88 -4.17 -0.39 1.44
N LEU A 89 -4.02 -1.36 0.54
CA LEU A 89 -3.96 -1.12 -0.89
C LEU A 89 -5.36 -1.25 -1.46
N TYR A 90 -5.88 -0.16 -2.03
CA TYR A 90 -7.00 -0.25 -2.96
C TYR A 90 -6.48 -0.61 -4.33
N VAL A 91 -7.17 -1.54 -4.99
CA VAL A 91 -6.85 -1.97 -6.34
C VAL A 91 -8.01 -1.65 -7.26
N PHE A 92 -7.74 -0.84 -8.28
CA PHE A 92 -8.70 -0.45 -9.30
C PHE A 92 -8.34 -1.08 -10.64
N GLY A 93 -9.33 -1.61 -11.35
CA GLY A 93 -9.21 -1.92 -12.76
C GLY A 93 -9.44 -0.66 -13.58
N ILE A 94 -8.56 -0.35 -14.53
CA ILE A 94 -8.73 0.77 -15.43
C ILE A 94 -9.20 0.24 -16.79
N ASN A 95 -10.45 0.51 -17.15
CA ASN A 95 -11.04 0.07 -18.41
C ASN A 95 -11.93 1.16 -18.99
N ASN A 96 -11.91 1.35 -20.32
CA ASN A 96 -12.79 2.28 -21.03
C ASN A 96 -12.87 3.70 -20.43
N SER A 97 -11.74 4.20 -19.91
CA SER A 97 -11.67 5.49 -19.21
C SER A 97 -12.45 5.56 -17.89
N VAL A 98 -12.64 4.42 -17.22
CA VAL A 98 -13.27 4.26 -15.91
C VAL A 98 -12.30 3.53 -14.98
N ALA A 99 -12.36 3.87 -13.68
CA ALA A 99 -11.65 3.17 -12.62
C ALA A 99 -12.67 2.42 -11.75
N ASP A 100 -12.65 1.09 -11.81
CA ASP A 100 -13.54 0.21 -11.06
C ASP A 100 -12.81 -0.37 -9.85
N SER A 101 -13.34 -0.19 -8.65
CA SER A 101 -12.78 -0.78 -7.44
C SER A 101 -12.93 -2.29 -7.49
N LEU A 102 -11.81 -3.03 -7.52
CA LEU A 102 -11.82 -4.49 -7.60
C LEU A 102 -11.74 -5.12 -6.21
N MET A 103 -10.82 -4.64 -5.38
CA MET A 103 -10.56 -5.23 -4.07
C MET A 103 -9.70 -4.31 -3.20
N THR A 104 -9.55 -4.72 -1.94
CA THR A 104 -8.53 -4.19 -1.03
C THR A 104 -7.64 -5.31 -0.51
N ALA A 105 -6.40 -4.96 -0.18
CA ALA A 105 -5.44 -5.83 0.47
C ALA A 105 -4.68 -5.07 1.57
N VAL A 106 -4.06 -5.79 2.50
CA VAL A 106 -3.11 -5.17 3.43
C VAL A 106 -1.95 -4.58 2.62
N ALA A 107 -1.55 -3.35 2.95
CA ALA A 107 -0.49 -2.69 2.21
C ALA A 107 0.85 -3.43 2.34
N SER A 108 1.42 -3.77 1.17
CA SER A 108 2.71 -4.42 1.01
C SER A 108 3.40 -3.93 -0.24
N ASP A 109 4.69 -4.20 -0.36
CA ASP A 109 5.33 -4.04 -1.67
C ASP A 109 4.65 -4.97 -2.68
N ILE A 110 4.64 -4.53 -3.95
CA ILE A 110 4.13 -5.31 -5.07
C ILE A 110 5.35 -5.75 -5.87
N LYS A 111 5.73 -7.01 -5.76
CA LYS A 111 6.98 -7.56 -6.31
C LYS A 111 6.86 -9.06 -6.37
N ASP A 112 7.73 -9.69 -7.13
CA ASP A 112 7.96 -11.13 -7.14
C ASP A 112 8.65 -11.54 -5.83
N PHE A 113 7.92 -12.21 -4.95
CA PHE A 113 8.37 -12.63 -3.62
C PHE A 113 8.98 -14.04 -3.62
N ASP A 114 8.47 -14.94 -4.46
CA ASP A 114 8.90 -16.32 -4.50
C ASP A 114 9.83 -16.68 -5.68
N HIS A 115 10.12 -15.69 -6.54
CA HIS A 115 11.04 -15.72 -7.68
C HIS A 115 10.51 -16.54 -8.86
N ASP A 116 9.20 -16.55 -9.08
CA ASP A 116 8.53 -17.21 -10.19
C ASP A 116 8.16 -16.29 -11.36
N GLU A 117 8.66 -15.03 -11.33
CA GLU A 117 8.38 -13.95 -12.28
C GLU A 117 6.94 -13.41 -12.23
N ILE A 118 6.13 -13.86 -11.27
CA ILE A 118 4.78 -13.35 -11.04
C ILE A 118 4.84 -12.34 -9.89
N LEU A 119 4.24 -11.17 -10.11
CA LEU A 119 4.16 -10.17 -9.05
C LEU A 119 3.08 -10.58 -8.04
N GLU A 120 3.41 -10.53 -6.76
CA GLU A 120 2.45 -10.73 -5.68
C GLU A 120 2.35 -9.49 -4.78
N PHE A 121 1.25 -9.44 -4.02
CA PHE A 121 1.00 -8.41 -3.02
C PHE A 121 0.03 -8.92 -1.95
N GLY A 122 -0.02 -8.21 -0.83
CA GLY A 122 -0.84 -8.55 0.31
C GLY A 122 -0.01 -8.86 1.55
N GLY A 123 -0.67 -9.39 2.57
CA GLY A 123 -0.03 -9.64 3.86
C GLY A 123 -1.04 -9.89 4.96
N SER A 124 -0.57 -9.72 6.19
CA SER A 124 -1.34 -9.94 7.41
C SER A 124 -1.53 -8.64 8.17
N GLU A 125 -2.60 -8.55 8.95
CA GLU A 125 -2.86 -7.41 9.85
C GLU A 125 -1.84 -7.31 10.99
N LEU A 126 -1.98 -6.29 11.84
CA LEU A 126 -1.22 -6.22 13.10
C LEU A 126 -1.69 -7.31 14.06
N THR A 127 -0.74 -7.98 14.70
CA THR A 127 -1.02 -8.91 15.79
C THR A 127 -1.53 -8.14 17.00
N GLN A 128 -2.73 -8.48 17.46
CA GLN A 128 -3.25 -7.96 18.72
C GLN A 128 -2.50 -8.60 19.89
N ALA A 129 -2.25 -7.82 20.94
CA ALA A 129 -1.66 -8.33 22.16
C ALA A 129 -2.57 -9.40 22.79
N TYR A 130 -1.99 -10.54 23.14
CA TYR A 130 -2.70 -11.62 23.84
C TYR A 130 -2.29 -11.62 25.32
N PRO A 131 -3.20 -11.87 26.28
CA PRO A 131 -2.89 -11.78 27.71
C PRO A 131 -1.81 -12.76 28.19
N SER A 132 -1.67 -13.92 27.54
CA SER A 132 -0.68 -14.93 27.92
C SER A 132 0.66 -14.72 27.22
N ALA A 133 1.75 -14.94 27.95
CA ALA A 133 3.11 -14.82 27.43
C ALA A 133 3.43 -15.85 26.34
N ASP A 134 2.83 -17.04 26.39
CA ASP A 134 3.12 -18.19 25.53
C ASP A 134 2.18 -18.33 24.33
N SER A 135 1.17 -17.46 24.22
CA SER A 135 0.09 -17.59 23.26
C SER A 135 -0.15 -16.28 22.50
N MET A 136 -0.73 -16.37 21.32
CA MET A 136 -1.09 -15.22 20.50
C MET A 136 -2.36 -15.51 19.70
N TYR A 137 -3.02 -14.45 19.23
CA TYR A 137 -4.04 -14.60 18.20
C TYR A 137 -3.39 -14.99 16.87
N TYR A 138 -4.03 -15.91 16.17
CA TYR A 138 -3.70 -16.24 14.79
C TYR A 138 -3.96 -15.01 13.91
N VAL A 139 -2.95 -14.60 13.15
CA VAL A 139 -3.10 -13.51 12.19
C VAL A 139 -2.98 -14.09 10.79
N ALA A 140 -4.13 -14.25 10.13
CA ALA A 140 -4.17 -14.76 8.77
C ALA A 140 -3.49 -13.77 7.82
N SER A 141 -2.61 -14.29 6.96
CA SER A 141 -2.12 -13.57 5.80
C SER A 141 -3.07 -13.77 4.62
N LYS A 142 -3.09 -12.81 3.71
CA LYS A 142 -3.76 -12.94 2.40
C LYS A 142 -2.85 -12.35 1.34
N PHE A 143 -2.36 -13.20 0.44
CA PHE A 143 -1.59 -12.80 -0.72
C PHE A 143 -2.35 -13.06 -2.01
N TYR A 144 -2.04 -12.25 -3.02
CA TYR A 144 -2.65 -12.30 -4.34
C TYR A 144 -1.56 -12.10 -5.38
N GLU A 145 -1.77 -12.69 -6.54
CA GLU A 145 -0.83 -12.70 -7.66
C GLU A 145 -1.57 -12.33 -8.96
N PHE A 146 -0.82 -11.90 -9.98
CA PHE A 146 -1.38 -11.63 -11.30
C PHE A 146 -1.26 -12.86 -12.19
N LYS A 147 -2.40 -13.41 -12.63
CA LYS A 147 -2.45 -14.55 -13.56
C LYS A 147 -3.33 -14.22 -14.75
N LYS A 148 -2.70 -14.01 -15.91
CA LYS A 148 -3.36 -13.83 -17.22
C LYS A 148 -4.38 -12.69 -17.22
N GLY A 149 -3.98 -11.56 -16.68
CA GLY A 149 -4.78 -10.34 -16.58
C GLY A 149 -5.83 -10.37 -15.48
N ARG A 150 -5.67 -11.24 -14.48
CA ARG A 150 -6.57 -11.34 -13.32
C ARG A 150 -5.76 -11.35 -12.05
N ILE A 151 -6.36 -10.81 -10.99
CA ILE A 151 -5.83 -10.94 -9.64
C ILE A 151 -6.48 -12.16 -9.02
N VAL A 152 -5.67 -13.11 -8.55
CA VAL A 152 -6.14 -14.35 -7.92
C VAL A 152 -5.46 -14.55 -6.57
N PRO A 153 -6.10 -15.25 -5.62
CA PRO A 153 -5.45 -15.63 -4.37
C PRO A 153 -4.23 -16.51 -4.63
N ASP A 154 -3.12 -16.20 -3.98
CA ASP A 154 -1.95 -17.04 -3.94
C ASP A 154 -1.97 -17.87 -2.64
N GLU A 155 -2.59 -19.04 -2.73
CA GLU A 155 -2.77 -19.94 -1.59
C GLU A 155 -1.44 -20.53 -1.12
N ALA A 156 -0.53 -20.84 -2.05
CA ALA A 156 0.75 -21.48 -1.75
C ALA A 156 1.67 -20.52 -0.98
N TYR A 157 1.80 -19.27 -1.44
CA TYR A 157 2.58 -18.27 -0.73
C TYR A 157 1.90 -17.84 0.57
N THR A 158 0.56 -17.74 0.59
CA THR A 158 -0.19 -17.46 1.83
C THR A 158 0.09 -18.51 2.90
N GLU A 159 0.00 -19.80 2.57
CA GLU A 159 0.29 -20.89 3.51
C GLU A 159 1.75 -20.84 3.98
N LYS A 160 2.70 -20.62 3.07
CA LYS A 160 4.13 -20.49 3.38
C LYS A 160 4.38 -19.37 4.38
N ILE A 161 3.77 -18.20 4.19
CA ILE A 161 3.91 -17.06 5.09
C ILE A 161 3.20 -17.32 6.42
N ASP A 162 2.00 -17.90 6.43
CA ASP A 162 1.31 -18.22 7.68
C ASP A 162 2.10 -19.24 8.51
N ARG A 163 2.66 -20.29 7.90
CA ARG A 163 3.57 -21.21 8.61
C ARG A 163 4.80 -20.50 9.16
N LYS A 164 5.38 -19.56 8.39
CA LYS A 164 6.54 -18.77 8.82
C LYS A 164 6.21 -17.81 9.97
N VAL A 165 5.03 -17.20 9.95
CA VAL A 165 4.63 -16.14 10.89
C VAL A 165 3.97 -16.72 12.13
N ASN A 166 3.03 -17.62 11.96
CA ASN A 166 2.20 -18.19 13.01
C ASN A 166 2.75 -19.54 13.50
N GLY A 167 3.72 -20.14 12.81
CA GLY A 167 4.23 -21.50 13.10
C GLY A 167 3.30 -22.62 12.64
N VAL A 168 2.08 -22.27 12.22
CA VAL A 168 1.03 -23.18 11.75
C VAL A 168 0.19 -22.43 10.71
N TYR A 169 -0.35 -23.17 9.74
CA TYR A 169 -1.40 -22.67 8.85
C TYR A 169 -2.74 -23.26 9.28
N ILE A 170 -3.71 -22.39 9.54
CA ILE A 170 -5.07 -22.78 9.94
C ILE A 170 -6.03 -22.19 8.89
N PRO A 171 -6.49 -22.98 7.91
CA PRO A 171 -7.44 -22.49 6.93
C PRO A 171 -8.74 -22.08 7.63
N ASN A 172 -9.35 -20.98 7.18
CA ASN A 172 -10.58 -20.43 7.74
C ASN A 172 -10.53 -20.08 9.24
N ALA A 173 -9.33 -19.77 9.77
CA ALA A 173 -9.19 -19.28 11.13
C ALA A 173 -10.03 -18.01 11.36
N THR A 174 -10.74 -17.97 12.49
CA THR A 174 -11.42 -16.75 12.94
C THR A 174 -10.44 -15.84 13.67
N SER A 175 -10.79 -14.56 13.83
CA SER A 175 -9.96 -13.57 14.55
C SER A 175 -9.63 -13.96 15.99
N ASN A 176 -10.42 -14.86 16.58
CA ASN A 176 -10.27 -15.29 17.97
C ASN A 176 -9.51 -16.61 18.10
N THR A 177 -9.00 -17.15 16.99
CA THR A 177 -8.20 -18.39 17.01
C THR A 177 -6.92 -18.12 17.76
N VAL A 178 -6.66 -18.89 18.82
CA VAL A 178 -5.46 -18.75 19.65
C VAL A 178 -4.48 -19.86 19.31
N ILE A 179 -3.22 -19.49 19.15
CA ILE A 179 -2.10 -20.40 18.88
C ILE A 179 -0.98 -20.17 19.88
N ARG A 180 -0.11 -21.18 20.04
CA ARG A 180 1.15 -20.99 20.77
C ARG A 180 2.07 -20.08 19.98
N LYS A 181 2.80 -19.20 20.67
CA LYS A 181 3.83 -18.38 20.03
C LYS A 181 4.94 -19.28 19.46
N PRO A 182 5.37 -19.08 18.21
CA PRO A 182 6.51 -19.80 17.64
C PRO A 182 7.78 -19.55 18.45
N LYS A 183 8.56 -20.62 18.71
CA LYS A 183 9.86 -20.50 19.42
C LYS A 183 10.82 -19.64 18.59
N GLY A 184 11.50 -18.68 19.23
CA GLY A 184 12.52 -17.86 18.59
C GLY A 184 12.03 -16.53 17.99
N ARG A 185 10.78 -16.12 18.28
CA ARG A 185 10.35 -14.73 18.12
C ARG A 185 10.36 -13.99 19.45
N PRO A 186 10.74 -12.70 19.47
CA PRO A 186 10.56 -11.84 20.64
C PRO A 186 9.08 -11.69 21.01
#